data_AF-A0A2W4WR84-F1
#
_entry.id   AF-A0A2W4WR84-F1
#
_cell.length_a   1.000
_cell.length_b   1.000
_cell.length_c   1.000
_cell.angle_alpha   90.00
_cell.angle_beta   90.00
_cell.angle_gamma   90.00
#
_symmetry.space_group_name_H-M   'P 1'
#
loop_
_entity.id
_entity.type
_entity.pdbx_description
1 polymer ?
#
loop_
_entity_poly.entity_id
_entity_poly.type
_entity_poly.pdbx_seq_one_letter_code
_entity_poly.pdbx_strand_id
1 'polypeptide(L)'
;MLYGGDGNDRILGGTGNDILYGGNGSDTFTFNKSDGKDTVYVSEATGSNATETLILGNLNRADVNLLKYNNSLYVQQKGSTTDHVKVVNHFSGGAGELDKLIFADGLSWDSATINANSVQVVQDPETV
;
A
#
# COMPACT_ATOMS: atom_id res chain seq x y z
N MET A 1 6.27 -0.37 14.40
CA MET A 1 6.62 0.86 13.65
C MET A 1 8.00 0.67 13.06
N LEU A 2 8.14 0.92 11.76
CA LEU A 2 9.39 0.81 11.01
C LEU A 2 9.55 2.03 10.10
N TYR A 3 10.76 2.58 10.01
CA TYR A 3 11.07 3.81 9.26
C TYR A 3 12.27 3.52 8.35
N GLY A 4 12.13 3.73 7.04
CA GLY A 4 13.20 3.56 6.05
C GLY A 4 14.28 4.63 6.21
N GLY A 5 13.86 5.90 6.10
CA GLY A 5 14.72 7.05 6.32
C GLY A 5 15.18 7.69 5.02
N ASP A 6 16.48 7.96 4.89
CA ASP A 6 17.05 8.50 3.67
C ASP A 6 17.59 7.35 2.80
N GLY A 7 17.22 7.36 1.52
CA GLY A 7 17.65 6.37 0.54
C GLY A 7 16.49 5.57 -0.03
N ASN A 8 16.80 4.57 -0.83
CA ASN A 8 15.78 3.69 -1.39
C ASN A 8 15.64 2.46 -0.48
N ASP A 9 14.58 2.40 0.30
CA ASP A 9 14.42 1.39 1.33
C ASP A 9 13.55 0.21 0.91
N ARG A 10 13.79 -0.93 1.56
CA ARG A 10 12.99 -2.14 1.43
C ARG A 10 12.39 -2.47 2.79
N ILE A 11 11.09 -2.31 2.90
CA ILE A 11 10.39 -2.27 4.18
C ILE A 11 9.40 -3.44 4.23
N LEU A 12 9.55 -4.27 5.26
CA LEU A 12 8.69 -5.42 5.54
C LEU A 12 8.30 -5.34 7.02
N GLY A 13 7.00 -5.17 7.30
CA GLY A 13 6.47 -5.25 8.66
C GLY A 13 6.50 -6.68 9.19
N GLY A 14 6.09 -7.63 8.34
CA GLY A 14 5.94 -9.03 8.70
C GLY A 14 4.56 -9.28 9.29
N THR A 15 4.44 -10.24 10.20
CA THR A 15 3.16 -10.52 10.87
C THR A 15 2.90 -9.52 11.99
N GLY A 16 1.71 -8.94 12.05
CA GLY A 16 1.31 -8.02 13.09
C GLY A 16 0.39 -6.93 12.55
N ASN A 17 0.27 -5.83 13.27
CA ASN A 17 -0.32 -4.63 12.70
C ASN A 17 0.78 -3.57 12.72
N ASP A 18 1.40 -3.33 11.58
CA ASP A 18 2.56 -2.47 11.48
C ASP A 18 2.22 -1.07 10.99
N ILE A 19 3.08 -0.13 11.39
CA ILE A 19 3.08 1.24 10.86
C ILE A 19 4.44 1.43 10.17
N LEU A 20 4.42 1.63 8.87
CA LEU A 20 5.57 1.65 7.99
C LEU A 20 5.69 3.02 7.34
N TYR A 21 6.91 3.57 7.36
CA TYR A 21 7.23 4.85 6.75
C TYR A 21 8.40 4.67 5.80
N GLY A 22 8.24 5.11 4.55
CA GLY A 22 9.30 5.10 3.54
C GLY A 22 10.37 6.13 3.89
N GLY A 23 9.99 7.40 3.79
CA GLY A 23 10.88 8.52 4.07
C GLY A 23 11.25 9.22 2.76
N ASN A 24 12.54 9.46 2.58
CA ASN A 24 13.13 10.12 1.42
C ASN A 24 13.77 9.11 0.49
N GLY A 25 13.28 9.00 -0.74
CA GLY A 25 13.87 8.15 -1.77
C GLY A 25 12.77 7.35 -2.43
N SER A 26 13.12 6.30 -3.16
CA SER A 26 12.15 5.39 -3.78
C SER A 26 12.02 4.13 -2.93
N ASP A 27 10.91 4.03 -2.21
CA ASP A 27 10.74 2.97 -1.23
C ASP A 27 9.91 1.80 -1.74
N THR A 28 10.21 0.62 -1.22
CA THR A 28 9.54 -0.63 -1.55
C THR A 28 8.98 -1.29 -0.30
N PHE A 29 7.66 -1.32 -0.20
CA PHE A 29 6.92 -2.01 0.85
C PHE A 29 6.54 -3.41 0.39
N THR A 30 6.56 -4.39 1.28
CA THR A 30 6.06 -5.74 0.99
C THR A 30 4.93 -6.09 1.95
N PHE A 31 3.81 -6.53 1.39
CA PHE A 31 2.67 -7.08 2.12
C PHE A 31 2.40 -8.51 1.64
N ASN A 32 2.21 -9.43 2.58
CA ASN A 32 1.91 -10.82 2.33
C ASN A 32 0.55 -11.20 2.90
N LYS A 33 0.04 -12.33 2.43
CA LYS A 33 -1.07 -13.02 3.07
C LYS A 33 -0.80 -13.23 4.56
N SER A 34 -1.78 -12.89 5.39
CA SER A 34 -1.72 -13.05 6.85
C SER A 34 -0.70 -12.17 7.58
N ASP A 35 -0.22 -11.10 6.93
CA ASP A 35 0.61 -10.10 7.60
C ASP A 35 -0.18 -9.25 8.60
N GLY A 36 -1.52 -9.14 8.45
CA GLY A 36 -2.40 -8.40 9.37
C GLY A 36 -2.83 -7.03 8.83
N LYS A 37 -3.03 -6.04 9.71
CA LYS A 37 -3.50 -4.69 9.36
C LYS A 37 -2.33 -3.69 9.36
N ASP A 38 -1.73 -3.49 8.19
CA ASP A 38 -0.60 -2.59 8.04
C ASP A 38 -1.02 -1.21 7.56
N THR A 39 -0.35 -0.18 8.07
CA THR A 39 -0.48 1.21 7.63
C THR A 39 0.84 1.69 7.04
N VAL A 40 0.79 2.16 5.80
CA VAL A 40 1.95 2.63 5.03
C VAL A 40 1.82 4.12 4.75
N TYR A 41 2.91 4.84 5.05
CA TYR A 41 3.18 6.20 4.63
C TYR A 41 4.33 6.15 3.63
N VAL A 42 4.03 6.30 2.34
CA VAL A 42 5.02 6.08 1.26
C VAL A 42 6.10 7.15 1.23
N SER A 43 5.76 8.44 1.33
CA SER A 43 6.77 9.50 1.44
C SER A 43 6.33 10.64 2.36
N GLU A 44 7.33 11.28 2.97
CA GLU A 44 7.19 12.53 3.72
C GLU A 44 7.69 13.75 2.91
N ALA A 45 8.33 13.54 1.75
CA ALA A 45 8.92 14.59 0.94
C ALA A 45 8.05 14.97 -0.27
N THR A 46 7.63 16.23 -0.31
CA THR A 46 6.93 16.78 -1.47
C THR A 46 7.90 17.05 -2.63
N GLY A 47 7.58 16.55 -3.83
CA GLY A 47 8.28 16.93 -5.07
C GLY A 47 9.52 16.10 -5.44
N SER A 48 9.74 14.93 -4.82
CA SER A 48 10.72 13.97 -5.33
C SER A 48 10.16 13.24 -6.56
N ASN A 49 11.01 12.90 -7.53
CA ASN A 49 10.68 11.93 -8.59
C ASN A 49 10.84 10.48 -8.06
N ALA A 50 10.52 10.27 -6.78
CA ALA A 50 10.57 8.97 -6.15
C ALA A 50 9.58 8.01 -6.82
N THR A 51 9.85 6.71 -6.72
CA THR A 51 8.91 5.68 -7.16
C THR A 51 8.55 4.80 -5.98
N GLU A 52 7.36 5.02 -5.47
CA GLU A 52 6.82 4.32 -4.31
C GLU A 52 6.15 3.01 -4.74
N THR A 53 6.67 1.89 -4.24
CA THR A 53 6.26 0.57 -4.69
C THR A 53 5.70 -0.27 -3.55
N LEU A 54 4.52 -0.86 -3.78
CA LEU A 54 3.97 -1.92 -2.94
C LEU A 54 4.08 -3.26 -3.68
N ILE A 55 4.71 -4.24 -3.07
CA ILE A 55 4.79 -5.61 -3.55
C ILE A 55 3.84 -6.49 -2.74
N LEU A 56 2.99 -7.22 -3.44
CA LEU A 56 2.17 -8.29 -2.88
C LEU A 56 2.92 -9.62 -3.05
N GLY A 57 3.61 -10.07 -2.00
CA GLY A 57 4.60 -11.14 -2.11
C GLY A 57 4.04 -12.52 -2.47
N ASN A 58 2.79 -12.80 -2.09
CA ASN A 58 2.11 -14.07 -2.36
C ASN A 58 0.61 -13.91 -2.67
N LEU A 59 0.21 -12.72 -3.13
CA LEU A 59 -1.15 -12.40 -3.53
C LEU A 59 -1.17 -11.88 -4.98
N ASN A 60 -2.10 -12.40 -5.77
CA ASN A 60 -2.38 -11.92 -7.13
C ASN A 60 -3.64 -11.04 -7.14
N ARG A 61 -3.93 -10.44 -8.30
CA ARG A 61 -5.16 -9.66 -8.52
C ARG A 61 -6.44 -10.40 -8.13
N ALA A 62 -6.45 -11.72 -8.31
CA ALA A 62 -7.59 -12.55 -7.95
C ALA A 62 -7.80 -12.63 -6.43
N ASP A 63 -6.76 -12.39 -5.63
CA ASP A 63 -6.75 -12.60 -4.17
C ASP A 63 -7.05 -11.33 -3.37
N VAL A 64 -7.10 -10.16 -4.01
CA VAL A 64 -7.28 -8.86 -3.32
C VAL A 64 -8.40 -8.02 -3.92
N ASN A 65 -9.00 -7.20 -3.07
CA ASN A 65 -9.85 -6.07 -3.45
C ASN A 65 -9.07 -4.78 -3.21
N LEU A 66 -9.13 -3.84 -4.15
CA LEU A 66 -8.68 -2.47 -3.90
C LEU A 66 -9.89 -1.63 -3.49
N LEU A 67 -9.81 -1.02 -2.32
CA LEU A 67 -10.87 -0.18 -1.77
C LEU A 67 -10.33 1.23 -1.57
N LYS A 68 -11.18 2.21 -1.86
CA LYS A 68 -10.95 3.61 -1.52
C LYS A 68 -11.85 3.99 -0.36
N TYR A 69 -11.25 4.41 0.75
CA TYR A 69 -11.95 5.01 1.88
C TYR A 69 -11.29 6.33 2.24
N ASN A 70 -12.08 7.41 2.26
CA ASN A 70 -11.55 8.78 2.24
C ASN A 70 -10.49 8.95 1.13
N ASN A 71 -9.28 9.37 1.49
CA ASN A 71 -8.16 9.50 0.57
C ASN A 71 -7.15 8.35 0.65
N SER A 72 -7.45 7.28 1.38
CA SER A 72 -6.54 6.13 1.54
C SER A 72 -6.93 4.98 0.63
N LEU A 73 -5.91 4.30 0.11
CA LEU A 73 -6.05 3.03 -0.59
C LEU A 73 -5.95 1.90 0.43
N TYR A 74 -6.85 0.94 0.33
CA TYR A 74 -6.76 -0.33 1.03
C TYR A 74 -6.60 -1.44 0.02
N VAL A 75 -5.53 -2.23 0.14
CA VAL A 75 -5.40 -3.50 -0.57
C VAL A 75 -5.80 -4.59 0.41
N GLN A 76 -7.07 -5.00 0.31
CA GLN A 76 -7.72 -5.95 1.22
C GLN A 76 -7.63 -7.37 0.65
N GLN A 77 -7.09 -8.31 1.41
CA GLN A 77 -7.14 -9.72 1.04
C GLN A 77 -8.60 -10.20 1.01
N LYS A 78 -9.02 -10.85 -0.08
CA LYS A 78 -10.35 -11.41 -0.22
C LYS A 78 -10.58 -12.53 0.79
N GLY A 79 -11.78 -12.54 1.37
CA GLY A 79 -12.15 -13.50 2.40
C GLY A 79 -11.53 -13.23 3.78
N SER A 80 -10.79 -12.13 3.95
CA SER A 80 -10.31 -11.66 5.25
C SER A 80 -10.89 -10.27 5.54
N THR A 81 -11.17 -9.99 6.82
CA THR A 81 -11.47 -8.65 7.35
C THR A 81 -10.31 -8.09 8.18
N THR A 82 -9.24 -8.87 8.34
CA THR A 82 -8.10 -8.55 9.21
C THR A 82 -6.78 -8.41 8.46
N ASP A 83 -6.75 -8.74 7.16
CA ASP A 83 -5.53 -8.71 6.36
C ASP A 83 -5.61 -7.65 5.27
N HIS A 84 -5.04 -6.48 5.52
CA HIS A 84 -4.91 -5.42 4.53
C HIS A 84 -3.67 -4.59 4.75
N VAL A 85 -3.22 -3.96 3.68
CA VAL A 85 -2.33 -2.81 3.75
C VAL A 85 -3.10 -1.55 3.34
N LYS A 86 -3.08 -0.56 4.23
CA LYS A 86 -3.61 0.79 4.03
C LYS A 86 -2.48 1.71 3.60
N VAL A 87 -2.55 2.24 2.39
CA VAL A 87 -1.66 3.31 1.93
C VAL A 87 -2.34 4.65 2.18
N VAL A 88 -1.78 5.40 3.12
CA VAL A 88 -2.36 6.65 3.59
C VAL A 88 -2.24 7.73 2.53
N ASN A 89 -3.33 8.48 2.30
CA ASN A 89 -3.38 9.62 1.38
C ASN A 89 -3.07 9.31 -0.10
N HIS A 90 -3.11 8.04 -0.51
CA HIS A 90 -2.93 7.63 -1.90
C HIS A 90 -3.73 8.49 -2.91
N PHE A 91 -5.01 8.75 -2.62
CA PHE A 91 -5.91 9.51 -3.51
C PHE A 91 -5.86 11.03 -3.30
N SER A 92 -5.03 11.53 -2.37
CA SER A 92 -4.79 12.97 -2.22
C SER A 92 -3.88 13.52 -3.33
N GLY A 93 -3.19 12.63 -4.06
CA GLY A 93 -2.15 12.96 -5.04
C GLY A 93 -0.84 13.42 -4.40
N GLY A 94 0.21 13.51 -5.20
CA GLY A 94 1.52 13.98 -4.77
C GLY A 94 2.28 12.96 -3.91
N ALA A 95 2.96 13.40 -2.86
CA ALA A 95 3.90 12.56 -2.09
C ALA A 95 3.26 11.39 -1.32
N GLY A 96 1.94 11.37 -1.15
CA GLY A 96 1.24 10.24 -0.52
C GLY A 96 0.79 9.17 -1.51
N GLU A 97 1.01 9.38 -2.80
CA GLU A 97 0.55 8.49 -3.87
C GLU A 97 1.50 7.30 -4.05
N LEU A 98 0.92 6.13 -4.33
CA LEU A 98 1.69 4.93 -4.62
C LEU A 98 1.86 4.87 -6.13
N ASP A 99 3.10 4.88 -6.61
CA ASP A 99 3.37 4.85 -8.05
C ASP A 99 3.12 3.46 -8.65
N LYS A 100 3.42 2.41 -7.89
CA LYS A 100 3.43 1.04 -8.40
C LYS A 100 2.92 0.01 -7.41
N LEU A 101 2.06 -0.88 -7.90
CA LEU A 101 1.63 -2.10 -7.22
C LEU A 101 2.10 -3.31 -8.03
N ILE A 102 2.86 -4.21 -7.41
CA ILE A 102 3.38 -5.43 -8.05
C ILE A 102 2.74 -6.65 -7.41
N PHE A 103 2.17 -7.54 -8.22
CA PHE A 103 1.54 -8.79 -7.80
C PHE A 103 2.54 -9.95 -7.79
N ALA A 104 2.18 -11.06 -7.12
CA ALA A 104 3.06 -12.22 -6.99
C ALA A 104 3.45 -12.88 -8.33
N ASP A 105 2.61 -12.75 -9.37
CA ASP A 105 2.88 -13.20 -10.74
C ASP A 105 3.80 -12.25 -11.54
N GLY A 106 4.25 -11.15 -10.93
CA GLY A 106 5.10 -10.14 -11.56
C GLY A 106 4.35 -9.11 -12.39
N LEU A 107 3.02 -9.21 -12.52
CA LEU A 107 2.21 -8.15 -13.10
C LEU A 107 2.33 -6.89 -12.24
N SER A 108 2.37 -5.72 -12.89
CA SER A 108 2.37 -4.45 -12.18
C SER A 108 1.29 -3.50 -12.67
N TRP A 109 0.73 -2.74 -11.74
CA TRP A 109 -0.15 -1.61 -11.99
C TRP A 109 0.57 -0.31 -11.64
N ASP A 110 0.37 0.70 -12.48
CA ASP A 110 0.71 2.08 -12.15
C ASP A 110 -0.41 2.72 -11.31
N SER A 111 -0.15 3.93 -10.77
CA SER A 111 -1.14 4.66 -9.99
C SER A 111 -2.49 4.85 -10.73
N ALA A 112 -2.46 5.15 -12.03
CA ALA A 112 -3.68 5.31 -12.82
C ALA A 112 -4.54 4.03 -12.83
N THR A 113 -3.89 2.88 -12.98
CA THR A 113 -4.56 1.57 -12.98
C THR A 113 -5.02 1.19 -11.57
N ILE A 114 -4.23 1.48 -10.53
CA ILE A 114 -4.63 1.32 -9.12
C ILE A 114 -5.91 2.12 -8.84
N ASN A 115 -5.92 3.39 -9.23
CA ASN A 115 -7.04 4.30 -9.06
C ASN A 115 -8.30 3.81 -9.80
N ALA A 116 -8.16 3.39 -11.06
CA ALA A 116 -9.27 2.90 -11.86
C ALA A 116 -9.88 1.57 -11.35
N ASN A 117 -9.10 0.75 -10.63
CA ASN A 117 -9.56 -0.53 -10.08
C ASN A 117 -9.95 -0.45 -8.59
N SER A 118 -9.90 0.74 -7.99
CA SER A 118 -10.27 0.94 -6.59
C SER A 118 -11.76 1.24 -6.45
N VAL A 119 -12.44 0.48 -5.59
CA VAL A 119 -13.88 0.66 -5.33
C VAL A 119 -14.07 1.61 -4.15
N GLN A 120 -14.80 2.70 -4.34
CA GLN A 120 -15.18 3.60 -3.26
C GLN A 120 -16.09 2.89 -2.26
N VAL A 121 -15.72 2.93 -0.98
CA VAL A 121 -16.55 2.45 0.14
C VAL A 121 -16.92 3.61 1.07
N VAL A 122 -17.99 3.42 1.85
CA VAL A 122 -18.53 4.44 2.78
C VAL A 122 -18.31 4.10 4.25
N GLN A 123 -17.93 2.86 4.54
CA GLN A 123 -17.54 2.40 5.88
C GLN A 123 -16.03 2.20 5.92
N ASP A 124 -15.44 2.48 7.08
CA ASP A 124 -14.02 2.27 7.31
C ASP A 124 -13.72 0.75 7.28
N PRO A 125 -12.87 0.27 6.34
CA PRO A 125 -12.47 -1.13 6.27
C PRO A 125 -11.86 -1.68 7.57
N GLU A 126 -11.36 -0.83 8.47
CA GLU A 126 -10.80 -1.28 9.75
C GLU A 126 -11.87 -1.67 10.78
N THR A 127 -13.12 -1.24 10.59
CA THR A 127 -14.24 -1.36 11.56
C THR A 127 -15.27 -2.42 11.20
N VAL A 128 -15.07 -3.15 10.09
CA VAL A 128 -16.01 -4.14 9.54
C VAL A 128 -15.66 -5.56 9.96
#